data_AF-A0A067BYD4-F1
#
_entry.id   AF-A0A067BYD4-F1
#
_cell.length_a   1.000
_cell.length_b   1.000
_cell.length_c   1.000
_cell.angle_alpha   90.00
_cell.angle_beta   90.00
_cell.angle_gamma   90.00
#
_symmetry.space_group_name_H-M   'P 1'
#
loop_
_entity.id
_entity.type
_entity.pdbx_description
1 polymer ?
#
loop_
_entity_poly.entity_id
_entity_poly.type
_entity_poly.pdbx_seq_one_letter_code
_entity_poly.pdbx_strand_id
1 'polypeptide(L)'
;MPHPRRPPLAGLFATIVSLHSLDELILHEDEAYTIASKQSATNVITYRILVDNGAERWLVPKRFSEFYAFRRTLLRLCAASICDCHALHSALAAVLFPSKHERFWCSAETVAIARRDRLDHFLFVMLSILQSPHHLTDCELALCPVLTCIKTFLHVDPSARKELTALPPRRAPSTTLTHRSSSLGLPRRSSGMV
;
A
#
# COMPACT_ATOMS: atom_id res chain seq x y z
N MET A 1 -23.98 15.49 17.64
CA MET A 1 -22.56 15.55 17.26
C MET A 1 -22.32 14.50 16.18
N PRO A 2 -22.04 14.88 14.92
CA PRO A 2 -21.73 13.90 13.88
C PRO A 2 -20.35 13.31 14.14
N HIS A 3 -20.25 11.98 14.29
CA HIS A 3 -18.96 11.31 14.36
C HIS A 3 -18.16 11.58 13.08
N PRO A 4 -16.85 11.84 13.16
CA PRO A 4 -15.99 11.86 11.98
C PRO A 4 -16.15 10.51 11.30
N ARG A 5 -16.68 10.51 10.07
CA ARG A 5 -16.88 9.30 9.27
C ARG A 5 -15.52 8.62 9.14
N ARG A 6 -15.31 7.54 9.91
CA ARG A 6 -14.12 6.70 9.75
C ARG A 6 -14.15 6.20 8.31
N PRO A 7 -13.06 6.34 7.53
CA PRO A 7 -13.03 5.80 6.19
C PRO A 7 -13.20 4.28 6.31
N PRO A 8 -14.23 3.69 5.67
CA PRO A 8 -14.38 2.26 5.64
C PRO A 8 -13.16 1.65 4.93
N LEU A 9 -12.82 0.40 5.27
CA LEU A 9 -11.81 -0.34 4.50
C LEU A 9 -12.24 -0.63 3.06
N ALA A 10 -13.53 -0.38 2.74
CA ALA A 10 -14.07 -0.45 1.40
C ALA A 10 -13.37 0.60 0.53
N GLY A 11 -12.72 0.17 -0.54
CA GLY A 11 -11.93 1.04 -1.41
C GLY A 11 -10.53 1.37 -0.87
N LEU A 12 -10.08 0.74 0.23
CA LEU A 12 -8.70 0.82 0.67
C LEU A 12 -7.79 0.01 -0.26
N PHE A 13 -6.78 0.67 -0.80
CA PHE A 13 -5.71 0.09 -1.59
C PHE A 13 -4.38 0.24 -0.83
N ALA A 14 -3.53 -0.78 -0.88
CA ALA A 14 -2.19 -0.71 -0.34
C ALA A 14 -1.17 -1.45 -1.23
N THR A 15 -0.02 -0.83 -1.45
CA THR A 15 1.09 -1.42 -2.23
C THR A 15 2.44 -0.91 -1.74
N ILE A 16 3.51 -1.69 -1.91
CA ILE A 16 4.87 -1.28 -1.55
C ILE A 16 5.48 -0.47 -2.68
N VAL A 17 5.80 0.80 -2.42
CA VAL A 17 6.30 1.74 -3.44
C VAL A 17 7.80 2.00 -3.38
N SER A 18 8.44 1.77 -2.23
CA SER A 18 9.89 1.92 -2.12
C SER A 18 10.49 1.09 -0.98
N LEU A 19 11.80 0.88 -1.10
CA LEU A 19 12.67 0.37 -0.05
C LEU A 19 13.53 1.54 0.42
N HIS A 20 13.74 1.67 1.73
CA HIS A 20 14.74 2.57 2.28
C HIS A 20 15.62 1.82 3.27
N SER A 21 16.93 2.01 3.16
CA SER A 21 17.82 1.79 4.30
C SER A 21 17.68 2.97 5.25
N LEU A 22 17.63 2.72 6.56
CA LEU A 22 17.62 3.80 7.57
C LEU A 22 18.91 4.66 7.54
N ASP A 23 19.94 4.23 6.80
CA ASP A 23 21.19 4.96 6.62
C ASP A 23 21.14 6.10 5.58
N GLU A 24 20.06 6.22 4.80
CA GLU A 24 19.93 7.26 3.75
C GLU A 24 19.22 8.55 4.21
N LEU A 25 18.95 8.71 5.50
CA LEU A 25 18.46 9.98 6.06
C LEU A 25 19.62 10.98 6.21
N ILE A 26 20.18 11.43 5.09
CA ILE A 26 20.98 12.65 5.06
C ILE A 26 20.03 13.80 4.67
N LEU A 27 19.84 14.67 5.66
CA LEU A 27 19.19 15.97 5.60
C LEU A 27 19.61 16.74 4.35
N HIS A 28 18.63 17.17 3.56
CA HIS A 28 18.84 18.23 2.59
C HIS A 28 18.27 19.51 3.20
N GLU A 29 19.07 20.20 4.01
CA GLU A 29 18.88 21.62 4.30
C GLU A 29 20.25 22.28 4.25
N ASP A 30 20.31 23.35 3.46
CA ASP A 30 21.49 24.15 3.16
C ASP A 30 22.21 24.64 4.43
N GLU A 31 23.51 24.35 4.54
CA GLU A 31 24.60 25.28 4.86
C GLU A 31 25.85 24.50 5.30
N ALA A 32 27.01 25.00 4.91
CA ALA A 32 28.31 24.39 5.08
C ALA A 32 28.64 24.04 6.54
N TYR A 33 28.48 22.78 6.95
CA TYR A 33 29.20 22.24 8.10
C TYR A 33 29.31 20.71 8.06
N THR A 34 30.55 20.22 7.99
CA THR A 34 31.04 18.87 8.33
C THR A 34 30.02 17.72 8.29
N ILE A 35 30.04 16.95 7.22
CA ILE A 35 29.35 15.64 7.11
C ILE A 35 30.00 14.67 8.11
N ALA A 36 29.54 14.70 9.36
CA ALA A 36 29.72 13.57 10.25
C ALA A 36 28.65 12.53 9.88
N SER A 37 28.97 11.61 8.97
CA SER A 37 28.13 10.43 8.77
C SER A 37 28.17 9.61 10.06
N LYS A 38 27.17 9.77 10.92
CA LYS A 38 26.87 8.75 11.93
C LYS A 38 26.33 7.55 11.16
N GLN A 39 27.23 6.65 10.75
CA GLN A 39 26.84 5.29 10.37
C GLN A 39 26.09 4.69 11.56
N SER A 40 24.76 4.62 11.45
CA SER A 40 23.98 3.82 12.38
C SER A 40 24.32 2.37 12.06
N ALA A 41 24.74 1.59 13.05
CA ALA A 41 25.16 0.20 12.89
C ALA A 41 24.01 -0.78 12.52
N THR A 42 22.88 -0.27 12.04
CA THR A 42 21.65 -1.03 11.83
C THR A 42 21.27 -1.02 10.35
N ASN A 43 21.80 -1.99 9.59
CA ASN A 43 21.38 -2.33 8.22
C ASN A 43 19.91 -2.80 8.16
N VAL A 44 18.98 -1.95 8.56
CA VAL A 44 17.56 -2.27 8.71
C VAL A 44 16.80 -1.68 7.54
N ILE A 45 16.43 -2.56 6.61
CA ILE A 45 15.65 -2.19 5.42
C ILE A 45 14.17 -2.12 5.77
N THR A 46 13.55 -1.02 5.35
CA THR A 46 12.14 -0.71 5.57
C THR A 46 11.40 -0.64 4.23
N TYR A 47 10.21 -1.20 4.18
CA TYR A 47 9.29 -1.16 3.04
C TYR A 47 8.29 -0.02 3.28
N ARG A 48 8.14 0.89 2.32
CA ARG A 48 7.11 1.94 2.37
C ARG A 48 5.85 1.45 1.69
N ILE A 49 4.80 1.24 2.49
CA ILE A 49 3.48 0.88 2.00
C ILE A 49 2.73 2.17 1.69
N LEU A 50 2.41 2.43 0.43
CA LEU A 50 1.44 3.44 0.04
C LEU A 50 0.06 2.90 0.36
N VAL A 51 -0.68 3.63 1.19
CA VAL A 51 -2.08 3.37 1.50
C VAL A 51 -2.94 4.49 0.91
N ASP A 52 -4.03 4.11 0.25
CA ASP A 52 -4.95 5.01 -0.45
C ASP A 52 -6.40 4.59 -0.15
N ASN A 53 -7.23 5.48 0.38
CA ASN A 53 -8.65 5.22 0.62
C ASN A 53 -9.57 6.02 -0.32
N GLY A 54 -9.04 6.58 -1.40
CA GLY A 54 -9.74 7.44 -2.35
C GLY A 54 -9.81 8.92 -1.95
N ALA A 55 -9.82 9.23 -0.65
CA ALA A 55 -9.83 10.59 -0.13
C ALA A 55 -8.42 11.08 0.25
N GLU A 56 -7.64 10.19 0.85
CA GLU A 56 -6.35 10.47 1.47
C GLU A 56 -5.35 9.38 1.10
N ARG A 57 -4.08 9.77 1.06
CA ARG A 57 -2.96 8.89 0.74
C ARG A 57 -1.82 9.12 1.73
N TRP A 58 -1.20 8.04 2.21
CA TRP A 58 -0.08 8.14 3.14
C TRP A 58 0.89 6.97 2.96
N LEU A 59 2.12 7.15 3.45
CA LEU A 59 3.15 6.11 3.45
C LEU A 59 3.34 5.53 4.86
N VAL A 60 3.23 4.22 4.98
CA VAL A 60 3.48 3.49 6.22
C VAL A 60 4.81 2.73 6.10
N PRO A 61 5.87 3.14 6.84
CA PRO A 61 7.10 2.38 6.90
C PRO A 61 6.90 1.10 7.73
N LYS A 62 7.28 -0.06 7.19
CA LYS A 62 7.28 -1.35 7.90
C LYS A 62 8.54 -2.15 7.61
N ARG A 63 9.11 -2.79 8.62
CA ARG A 63 10.21 -3.76 8.45
C ARG A 63 9.66 -5.15 8.14
N PHE A 64 10.48 -6.01 7.55
CA PHE A 64 10.08 -7.40 7.28
C PHE A 64 9.66 -8.17 8.56
N SER A 65 10.34 -7.93 9.69
CA SER A 65 9.98 -8.54 10.97
C SER A 65 8.57 -8.15 11.43
N GLU A 66 8.12 -6.93 11.14
CA GLU A 66 6.77 -6.46 11.45
C GLU A 66 5.73 -7.15 10.56
N PHE A 67 6.01 -7.30 9.26
CA PHE A 67 5.16 -8.10 8.37
C PHE A 67 5.03 -9.55 8.84
N TYR A 68 6.13 -10.17 9.28
CA TYR A 68 6.12 -11.54 9.78
C TYR A 68 5.29 -11.68 11.07
N ALA A 69 5.47 -10.76 12.02
CA ALA A 69 4.70 -10.72 13.26
C ALA A 69 3.22 -10.45 12.99
N PHE A 70 2.93 -9.54 12.06
CA PHE A 70 1.58 -9.22 11.61
C PHE A 70 0.89 -10.44 11.00
N ARG A 71 1.48 -11.11 10.00
CA ARG A 71 0.89 -12.31 9.38
C ARG A 71 0.57 -13.39 10.41
N ARG A 72 1.50 -13.67 11.34
CA ARG A 72 1.27 -14.67 12.39
C ARG A 72 0.11 -14.30 13.32
N THR A 73 -0.02 -13.02 13.65
CA THR A 73 -1.11 -12.53 14.51
C THR A 73 -2.44 -12.55 13.75
N LEU A 74 -2.43 -12.07 12.51
CA LEU A 74 -3.60 -12.06 11.65
C LEU A 74 -4.17 -13.46 11.43
N LEU A 75 -3.34 -14.45 11.06
CA LEU A 75 -3.79 -15.83 10.88
C LEU A 75 -4.42 -16.40 12.14
N ARG A 76 -3.80 -16.16 13.31
CA ARG A 76 -4.36 -16.61 14.60
C ARG A 76 -5.72 -15.98 14.88
N LEU A 77 -5.87 -14.69 14.62
CA LEU A 77 -7.13 -13.97 14.82
C LEU A 77 -8.21 -14.44 13.82
N CYS A 78 -7.85 -14.68 12.56
CA CYS A 78 -8.81 -15.20 11.58
C CYS A 78 -9.28 -16.61 11.96
N ALA A 79 -8.37 -17.50 12.37
CA ALA A 79 -8.72 -18.84 12.81
C ALA A 79 -9.65 -18.85 14.05
N ALA A 80 -9.52 -17.85 14.92
CA ALA A 80 -10.36 -17.70 16.12
C ALA A 80 -11.61 -16.82 15.89
N SER A 81 -11.79 -16.24 14.69
CA SER A 81 -12.89 -15.32 14.42
C SER A 81 -14.18 -16.07 14.13
N ILE A 82 -15.29 -15.53 14.65
CA ILE A 82 -16.65 -16.07 14.46
C ILE A 82 -17.42 -15.35 13.33
N CYS A 83 -16.82 -14.32 12.72
CA CYS A 83 -17.38 -13.60 11.57
C CYS A 83 -16.73 -14.10 10.26
N ASP A 84 -17.15 -13.55 9.12
CA ASP A 84 -16.64 -14.01 7.81
C ASP A 84 -15.13 -13.73 7.62
N CYS A 85 -14.48 -13.01 8.55
CA CYS A 85 -13.03 -12.92 8.60
C CYS A 85 -12.36 -14.30 8.77
N HIS A 86 -13.08 -15.33 9.20
CA HIS A 86 -12.57 -16.69 9.21
C HIS A 86 -12.17 -17.16 7.81
N ALA A 87 -12.89 -16.73 6.76
CA ALA A 87 -12.58 -17.06 5.37
C ALA A 87 -11.21 -16.49 4.91
N LEU A 88 -10.73 -15.40 5.53
CA LEU A 88 -9.38 -14.88 5.28
C LEU A 88 -8.30 -15.89 5.66
N HIS A 89 -8.54 -16.77 6.64
CA HIS A 89 -7.52 -17.67 7.15
C HIS A 89 -6.94 -18.55 6.05
N SER A 90 -7.79 -19.28 5.33
CA SER A 90 -7.34 -20.22 4.29
C SER A 90 -6.64 -19.50 3.14
N ALA A 91 -7.18 -18.37 2.69
CA ALA A 91 -6.57 -17.59 1.62
C ALA A 91 -5.19 -17.04 2.01
N LEU A 92 -5.06 -16.44 3.20
CA LEU A 92 -3.79 -15.88 3.68
C LEU A 92 -2.76 -16.96 4.06
N ALA A 93 -3.23 -18.13 4.50
CA ALA A 93 -2.38 -19.27 4.80
C ALA A 93 -1.73 -19.83 3.52
N ALA A 94 -2.47 -19.83 2.40
CA ALA A 94 -2.01 -20.29 1.10
C ALA A 94 -1.04 -19.33 0.39
N VAL A 95 -1.04 -18.04 0.75
CA VAL A 95 -0.07 -17.07 0.20
C VAL A 95 1.35 -17.46 0.58
N LEU A 96 2.21 -17.61 -0.43
CA LEU A 96 3.65 -17.79 -0.25
C LEU A 96 4.23 -16.57 0.48
N PHE A 97 4.79 -16.81 1.66
CA PHE A 97 5.40 -15.76 2.48
C PHE A 97 6.92 -15.96 2.54
N PRO A 98 7.73 -14.89 2.44
CA PRO A 98 9.17 -15.05 2.52
C PRO A 98 9.61 -15.66 3.85
N SER A 99 10.64 -16.52 3.80
CA SER A 99 11.20 -17.10 5.01
C SER A 99 11.96 -16.05 5.81
N LYS A 100 12.03 -16.23 7.13
CA LYS A 100 12.81 -15.35 8.01
C LYS A 100 14.30 -15.37 7.68
N HIS A 101 14.80 -16.55 7.33
CA HIS A 101 16.18 -16.82 6.96
C HIS A 101 16.24 -17.11 5.47
N GLU A 102 16.38 -16.07 4.65
CA GLU A 102 16.78 -16.23 3.25
C GLU A 102 18.31 -16.27 3.18
N ARG A 103 18.83 -16.99 2.17
CA ARG A 103 20.18 -17.56 2.12
C ARG A 103 21.29 -16.56 2.51
N PHE A 104 22.23 -17.01 3.34
CA PHE A 104 23.38 -16.24 3.88
C PHE A 104 24.36 -15.66 2.83
N TRP A 105 24.16 -15.96 1.55
CA TRP A 105 25.05 -15.58 0.45
C TRP A 105 24.56 -14.36 -0.34
N CYS A 106 23.46 -13.72 0.08
CA CYS A 106 22.87 -12.57 -0.61
C CYS A 106 22.96 -11.31 0.25
N SER A 107 23.13 -10.14 -0.39
CA SER A 107 23.08 -8.85 0.31
C SER A 107 21.69 -8.61 0.92
N ALA A 108 21.63 -7.80 1.98
CA ALA A 108 20.36 -7.44 2.60
C ALA A 108 19.38 -6.78 1.61
N GLU A 109 19.92 -5.97 0.68
CA GLU A 109 19.14 -5.29 -0.37
C GLU A 109 18.55 -6.29 -1.36
N THR A 110 19.35 -7.23 -1.87
CA THR A 110 18.86 -8.27 -2.79
C THR A 110 17.75 -9.11 -2.14
N VAL A 111 17.92 -9.45 -0.86
CA VAL A 111 16.89 -10.14 -0.07
C VAL A 111 15.63 -9.28 0.06
N ALA A 112 15.77 -7.98 0.32
CA ALA A 112 14.63 -7.08 0.44
C ALA A 112 13.86 -6.91 -0.88
N ILE A 113 14.55 -6.81 -2.01
CA ILE A 113 13.93 -6.75 -3.34
C ILE A 113 13.15 -8.05 -3.61
N ALA A 114 13.75 -9.22 -3.36
CA ALA A 114 13.09 -10.50 -3.57
C ALA A 114 11.84 -10.69 -2.68
N ARG A 115 11.84 -10.09 -1.49
CA ARG A 115 10.70 -10.12 -0.55
C ARG A 115 9.56 -9.21 -0.99
N ARG A 116 9.87 -8.08 -1.62
CA ARG A 116 8.89 -7.03 -1.95
C ARG A 116 7.67 -7.59 -2.65
N ASP A 117 7.85 -8.33 -3.74
CA ASP A 117 6.75 -8.77 -4.59
C ASP A 117 5.81 -9.76 -3.84
N ARG A 118 6.37 -10.58 -2.94
CA ARG A 118 5.58 -11.49 -2.09
C ARG A 118 4.82 -10.74 -1.00
N LEU A 119 5.43 -9.72 -0.40
CA LEU A 119 4.77 -8.88 0.59
C LEU A 119 3.65 -8.05 -0.05
N ASP A 120 3.88 -7.54 -1.25
CA ASP A 120 2.89 -6.80 -2.03
C ASP A 120 1.70 -7.69 -2.40
N HIS A 121 1.97 -8.91 -2.89
CA HIS A 121 0.94 -9.90 -3.15
C HIS A 121 0.14 -10.28 -1.88
N PHE A 122 0.80 -10.41 -0.73
CA PHE A 122 0.13 -10.65 0.54
C PHE A 122 -0.82 -9.50 0.93
N LEU A 123 -0.39 -8.24 0.77
CA LEU A 123 -1.25 -7.07 1.00
C LEU A 123 -2.46 -7.07 0.06
N PHE A 124 -2.23 -7.35 -1.22
CA PHE A 124 -3.28 -7.42 -2.24
C PHE A 124 -4.35 -8.47 -1.88
N VAL A 125 -3.95 -9.70 -1.55
CA VAL A 125 -4.89 -10.78 -1.19
C VAL A 125 -5.68 -10.40 0.07
N MET A 126 -5.00 -9.89 1.09
CA MET A 126 -5.64 -9.44 2.33
C MET A 126 -6.71 -8.39 2.08
N LEU A 127 -6.41 -7.36 1.28
CA LEU A 127 -7.34 -6.27 1.02
C LEU A 127 -8.45 -6.65 0.05
N SER A 128 -8.19 -7.55 -0.91
CA SER A 128 -9.20 -7.98 -1.89
C SER A 128 -10.35 -8.73 -1.23
N ILE A 129 -10.05 -9.58 -0.26
CA ILE A 129 -11.07 -10.35 0.47
C ILE A 129 -11.93 -9.43 1.36
N LEU A 130 -11.37 -8.31 1.80
CA LEU A 130 -12.05 -7.31 2.62
C LEU A 130 -12.91 -6.33 1.81
N GLN A 131 -13.00 -6.43 0.49
CA GLN A 131 -13.77 -5.47 -0.31
C GLN A 131 -15.30 -5.68 -0.25
N SER A 132 -15.80 -6.74 0.42
CA SER A 132 -17.24 -6.95 0.57
C SER A 132 -17.86 -5.88 1.51
N PRO A 133 -18.76 -4.99 1.02
CA PRO A 133 -19.26 -3.87 1.81
C PRO A 133 -20.08 -4.30 3.04
N HIS A 134 -20.86 -5.37 2.90
CA HIS A 134 -21.70 -5.91 3.96
C HIS A 134 -20.84 -6.50 5.08
N HIS A 135 -19.85 -7.33 4.71
CA HIS A 135 -18.91 -7.94 5.65
C HIS A 135 -18.15 -6.90 6.48
N LEU A 136 -17.66 -5.84 5.85
CA LEU A 136 -16.95 -4.77 6.55
C LEU A 136 -17.84 -4.04 7.56
N THR A 137 -19.08 -3.74 7.17
CA THR A 137 -20.02 -3.03 8.05
C THR A 137 -20.34 -3.88 9.28
N ASP A 138 -20.64 -5.15 9.07
CA ASP A 138 -20.96 -6.08 10.16
C ASP A 138 -19.74 -6.31 11.08
N CYS A 139 -18.54 -6.42 10.50
CA CYS A 139 -17.30 -6.56 11.26
C CYS A 139 -16.91 -5.29 12.03
N GLU A 140 -17.18 -4.10 11.49
CA GLU A 140 -16.95 -2.83 12.18
C GLU A 140 -17.88 -2.68 13.39
N LEU A 141 -19.16 -3.02 13.22
CA LEU A 141 -20.14 -3.01 14.31
C LEU A 141 -19.78 -4.04 15.39
N ALA A 142 -19.29 -5.22 15.00
CA ALA A 142 -18.89 -6.28 15.91
C ALA A 142 -17.52 -6.07 16.58
N LEU A 143 -16.85 -4.92 16.37
CA LEU A 143 -15.51 -4.64 16.89
C LEU A 143 -14.50 -5.76 16.56
N CYS A 144 -14.56 -6.26 15.33
CA CYS A 144 -13.79 -7.43 14.91
C CYS A 144 -12.28 -7.25 15.16
N PRO A 145 -11.62 -8.18 15.89
CA PRO A 145 -10.20 -8.05 16.21
C PRO A 145 -9.30 -8.19 14.97
N VAL A 146 -9.73 -8.95 13.96
CA VAL A 146 -9.06 -9.06 12.66
C VAL A 146 -9.01 -7.68 11.99
N LEU A 147 -10.15 -7.00 11.94
CA LEU A 147 -10.27 -5.68 11.31
C LEU A 147 -9.42 -4.63 12.03
N THR A 148 -9.44 -4.68 13.36
CA THR A 148 -8.62 -3.80 14.21
C THR A 148 -7.13 -4.04 13.95
N CYS A 149 -6.70 -5.30 13.88
CA CYS A 149 -5.31 -5.66 13.58
C CYS A 149 -4.83 -5.08 12.24
N ILE A 150 -5.67 -5.15 11.20
CA ILE A 150 -5.35 -4.62 9.86
C ILE A 150 -5.31 -3.09 9.86
N LYS A 151 -6.30 -2.44 10.47
CA LYS A 151 -6.35 -0.97 10.58
C LYS A 151 -5.14 -0.41 11.32
N THR A 152 -4.72 -1.07 12.40
CA THR A 152 -3.52 -0.70 13.15
C THR A 152 -2.26 -0.90 12.32
N PHE A 153 -2.12 -2.02 11.61
CA PHE A 153 -0.95 -2.28 10.78
C PHE A 153 -0.79 -1.25 9.65
N LEU A 154 -1.90 -0.84 9.02
CA LEU A 154 -1.93 0.14 7.92
C LEU A 154 -2.12 1.60 8.36
N HIS A 155 -2.17 1.86 9.67
CA HIS A 155 -2.38 3.20 10.26
C HIS A 155 -3.62 3.91 9.67
N VAL A 156 -4.74 3.18 9.56
CA VAL A 156 -5.99 3.72 9.00
C VAL A 156 -6.63 4.77 9.91
N ASP A 157 -6.37 4.75 11.22
CA ASP A 157 -6.86 5.80 12.11
C ASP A 157 -6.04 7.09 11.94
N PRO A 158 -6.66 8.26 11.66
CA PRO A 158 -5.95 9.54 11.52
C PRO A 158 -5.04 9.89 12.70
N SER A 159 -5.41 9.49 13.92
CA SER A 159 -4.60 9.73 15.12
C SER A 159 -3.25 9.02 15.08
N ALA A 160 -3.19 7.86 14.42
CA ALA A 160 -1.97 7.08 14.21
C ALA A 160 -1.12 7.57 13.02
N ARG A 161 -1.58 8.60 12.30
CA ARG A 161 -0.89 9.16 11.11
C ARG A 161 -0.16 10.47 11.37
N LYS A 162 -0.18 10.99 12.60
CA LYS A 162 0.47 12.28 12.94
C LYS A 162 1.96 12.34 12.58
N GLU A 163 2.62 11.19 12.49
CA GLU A 163 4.04 11.06 12.16
C GLU A 163 4.29 10.51 10.75
N LEU A 164 3.24 10.32 9.94
CA LEU A 164 3.37 9.74 8.59
C LEU A 164 3.41 10.82 7.51
N THR A 165 4.14 10.53 6.43
CA THR A 165 4.16 11.39 5.24
C THR A 165 2.80 11.30 4.55
N ALA A 166 2.01 12.37 4.65
CA ALA A 166 0.79 12.55 3.87
C ALA A 166 1.16 12.86 2.41
N LEU A 167 0.38 12.29 1.48
CA LEU A 167 0.54 12.50 0.05
C LEU A 167 -0.69 13.21 -0.51
N PRO A 168 -0.53 14.00 -1.59
CA PRO A 168 -1.66 14.66 -2.23
C PRO A 168 -2.68 13.62 -2.73
N PRO A 169 -4.00 13.94 -2.67
CA PRO A 169 -5.04 13.08 -3.23
C PRO A 169 -4.78 12.75 -4.70
N ARG A 170 -5.23 11.58 -5.14
CA ARG A 170 -5.10 11.16 -6.54
C ARG A 170 -5.86 12.14 -7.42
N ARG A 171 -5.14 12.96 -8.22
CA ARG A 171 -5.78 13.79 -9.25
C ARG A 171 -6.51 12.87 -10.22
N ALA A 172 -7.80 13.12 -10.43
CA ALA A 172 -8.55 12.43 -11.48
C ALA A 172 -7.83 12.65 -12.82
N PRO A 173 -7.73 11.63 -13.69
CA PRO A 173 -7.20 11.83 -15.03
C PRO A 173 -8.05 12.91 -15.71
N SER A 174 -7.44 14.07 -15.95
CA SER A 174 -8.08 15.13 -16.71
C SER A 174 -8.19 14.62 -18.14
N THR A 175 -9.35 14.11 -18.51
CA THR A 175 -9.73 13.85 -19.89
C THR A 175 -9.79 15.17 -20.63
N THR A 176 -8.63 15.68 -21.02
CA THR A 176 -8.53 16.71 -22.05
C THR A 176 -8.86 16.02 -23.37
N LEU A 177 -10.16 15.95 -23.64
CA LEU A 177 -10.71 15.57 -24.93
C LEU A 177 -10.28 16.64 -25.93
N THR A 178 -9.09 16.48 -26.51
CA THR A 178 -8.65 17.29 -27.65
C THR A 178 -9.48 16.86 -28.86
N HIS A 179 -10.63 17.51 -29.03
CA HIS A 179 -11.44 17.46 -30.24
C HIS A 179 -10.63 18.10 -31.38
N ARG A 180 -9.77 17.29 -32.03
CA ARG A 180 -9.07 17.70 -33.25
C ARG A 180 -10.03 17.57 -34.43
N SER A 181 -10.76 18.65 -34.68
CA SER A 181 -11.53 18.86 -35.90
C SER A 181 -10.68 18.55 -37.12
N SER A 182 -11.00 17.47 -37.84
CA SER A 182 -10.40 17.16 -39.13
C SER A 182 -11.41 17.53 -40.21
N SER A 183 -11.25 18.73 -40.76
CA SER A 183 -11.91 19.18 -41.99
C SER A 183 -11.34 18.38 -43.17
N LEU A 184 -12.08 17.40 -43.66
CA LEU A 184 -11.80 16.70 -44.92
C LEU A 184 -12.12 17.64 -46.09
N GLY A 185 -11.09 18.28 -46.62
CA GLY A 185 -11.14 18.92 -47.94
C GLY A 185 -11.16 17.84 -49.03
N LEU A 186 -12.29 17.71 -49.71
CA LEU A 186 -12.43 16.88 -50.92
C LEU A 186 -11.87 17.63 -52.14
N PRO A 187 -11.00 17.02 -52.97
CA PRO A 187 -10.60 17.62 -54.23
C PRO A 187 -11.68 17.43 -55.32
N ARG A 188 -11.92 18.53 -56.02
CA ARG A 188 -12.82 18.73 -57.16
C ARG A 188 -12.37 17.89 -58.36
N ARG A 189 -13.21 16.96 -58.83
CA ARG A 189 -12.97 16.14 -60.03
C ARG A 189 -13.54 16.85 -61.25
N SER A 190 -12.65 17.31 -62.14
CA SER A 190 -12.99 17.77 -63.49
C SER A 190 -12.22 16.94 -64.50
N SER A 191 -12.92 16.25 -65.41
CA SER A 191 -12.55 16.10 -66.82
C SER A 191 -13.58 15.21 -67.53
N GLY A 192 -14.22 15.77 -68.55
CA GLY A 192 -14.85 15.06 -69.65
C GLY A 192 -14.00 15.20 -70.92
N MET A 193 -14.53 14.66 -72.03
CA MET A 193 -13.91 14.35 -73.34
C MET A 193 -13.23 12.97 -73.32
N VAL A 194 -13.63 11.99 -74.13
CA VAL A 194 -14.12 12.02 -75.53
C VAL A 194 -15.41 11.21 -75.68
#